data_AF-A0A845LVD6-F1
#
_entry.id   AF-A0A845LVD6-F1
#
_cell.length_a   1.000
_cell.length_b   1.000
_cell.length_c   1.000
_cell.angle_alpha   90.00
_cell.angle_beta   90.00
_cell.angle_gamma   90.00
#
_symmetry.space_group_name_H-M   'P 1'
#
loop_
_entity.id
_entity.type
_entity.pdbx_description
1 polymer ?
#
loop_
_entity_poly.entity_id
_entity_poly.type
_entity_poly.pdbx_seq_one_letter_code
_entity_poly.pdbx_strand_id
1 'polypeptide(L)'
;MKKRTENLNEFIQHYPEVYEAYRQYGKAVHEEGGPLEEKTRWLIKVALSASSGYKFALRTHVEKAKKAGCTMEEIEHAILLIAPTVGFPKMMEAMMVLHEEET
;
A
#
# COMPACT_ATOMS: atom_id res chain seq x y z
N MET A 1 4.27 -7.01 12.98
CA MET A 1 3.14 -6.03 13.06
C MET A 1 3.13 -5.18 14.33
N LYS A 2 3.31 -5.76 15.53
CA LYS A 2 3.25 -5.02 16.82
C LYS A 2 4.08 -3.72 16.84
N LYS A 3 5.35 -3.80 16.45
CA LYS A 3 6.28 -2.65 16.38
C LYS A 3 5.90 -1.54 15.38
N ARG A 4 5.18 -1.88 14.29
CA ARG A 4 4.69 -0.92 13.27
C ARG A 4 3.59 -0.04 13.87
N THR A 5 2.62 -0.68 14.51
CA THR A 5 1.46 0.00 15.11
C THR A 5 1.89 0.82 16.33
N GLU A 6 2.85 0.33 17.12
CA GLU A 6 3.43 1.05 18.26
C GLU A 6 4.08 2.38 17.82
N ASN A 7 4.95 2.36 16.80
CA ASN A 7 5.60 3.58 16.31
C ASN A 7 4.61 4.60 15.71
N LEU A 8 3.60 4.12 14.97
CA LEU A 8 2.57 5.01 14.43
C LEU A 8 1.75 5.65 15.54
N ASN A 9 1.37 4.88 16.57
CA ASN A 9 0.62 5.39 17.71
C ASN A 9 1.42 6.46 18.47
N GLU A 10 2.71 6.23 18.69
CA GLU A 10 3.59 7.22 19.32
C GLU A 10 3.67 8.52 18.49
N PHE A 11 3.78 8.41 17.16
CA PHE A 11 3.76 9.57 16.27
C PHE A 11 2.43 10.34 16.36
N ILE A 12 1.30 9.64 16.37
CA ILE A 12 -0.03 10.25 16.50
C ILE A 12 -0.18 10.96 17.85
N GLN A 13 0.34 10.38 18.93
CA GLN A 13 0.29 10.99 20.27
C GLN A 13 1.10 12.28 20.35
N HIS A 14 2.29 12.31 19.75
CA HIS A 14 3.17 13.49 19.81
C HIS A 14 2.83 14.56 18.77
N TYR A 15 2.28 14.17 17.61
CA TYR A 15 2.01 15.06 16.48
C TYR A 15 0.59 14.87 15.91
N PRO A 16 -0.47 15.03 16.72
CA PRO A 16 -1.84 14.70 16.31
C PRO A 16 -2.33 15.54 15.13
N GLU A 17 -2.05 16.85 15.13
CA GLU A 17 -2.47 17.77 14.06
C GLU A 17 -1.77 17.45 12.73
N VAL A 18 -0.48 17.10 12.78
CA VAL A 18 0.29 16.71 11.59
C VAL A 18 -0.26 15.43 10.99
N TYR A 19 -0.54 14.43 11.83
CA TYR A 19 -1.13 13.18 11.37
C TYR A 19 -2.52 13.40 10.78
N GLU A 20 -3.35 14.21 11.42
CA GLU A 20 -4.70 14.49 10.95
C GLU A 20 -4.69 15.21 9.59
N ALA A 21 -3.81 16.21 9.41
CA ALA A 21 -3.64 16.88 8.13
C ALA A 21 -3.20 15.90 7.02
N TYR A 22 -2.21 15.03 7.31
CA TYR A 22 -1.77 13.98 6.37
C TYR A 22 -2.90 13.00 6.03
N ARG A 23 -3.68 12.57 7.03
CA ARG A 23 -4.79 11.64 6.86
C ARG A 23 -5.90 12.24 6.00
N GLN A 24 -6.26 13.50 6.24
CA GLN A 24 -7.27 14.22 5.46
C GLN A 24 -6.82 14.41 4.01
N TYR A 25 -5.57 14.84 3.78
CA TYR A 25 -5.00 14.93 2.44
C TYR A 25 -5.05 13.59 1.72
N GLY A 26 -4.59 12.50 2.37
CA GLY A 26 -4.60 11.17 1.79
C GLY A 26 -6.00 10.65 1.46
N LYS A 27 -7.00 11.01 2.28
CA LYS A 27 -8.41 10.70 2.03
C LYS A 27 -8.94 11.47 0.81
N ALA A 28 -8.75 12.79 0.77
CA ALA A 28 -9.23 13.63 -0.32
C ALA A 28 -8.62 13.21 -1.67
N VAL A 29 -7.31 12.95 -1.73
CA VAL A 29 -6.66 12.44 -2.94
C VAL A 29 -7.20 11.08 -3.35
N HIS A 30 -7.49 10.20 -2.38
CA HIS A 30 -8.00 8.87 -2.70
C HIS A 30 -9.44 8.94 -3.19
N GLU A 31 -10.35 9.58 -2.45
CA GLU A 31 -11.79 9.54 -2.67
C GLU A 31 -12.25 10.52 -3.77
N GLU A 32 -11.71 11.74 -3.76
CA GLU A 32 -12.18 12.85 -4.60
C GLU A 32 -11.21 13.22 -5.73
N GLY A 33 -10.01 12.63 -5.73
CA GLY A 33 -8.90 13.03 -6.61
C GLY A 33 -9.03 12.62 -8.07
N GLY A 34 -10.07 11.88 -8.47
CA GLY A 34 -10.27 11.49 -9.86
C GLY A 34 -11.31 10.39 -10.07
N PRO A 35 -11.52 9.96 -11.32
CA PRO A 35 -12.64 9.11 -11.71
C PRO A 35 -12.38 7.60 -11.54
N LEU A 36 -11.20 7.20 -11.02
CA LEU A 36 -10.84 5.79 -10.90
C LEU A 36 -11.63 5.11 -9.78
N GLU A 37 -12.16 3.93 -10.10
CA GLU A 37 -12.85 3.08 -9.13
C GLU A 37 -11.92 2.66 -7.97
N GLU A 38 -12.51 2.38 -6.81
CA GLU A 38 -11.75 2.15 -5.58
C GLU A 38 -10.72 1.02 -5.69
N LYS A 39 -11.10 -0.10 -6.32
CA LYS A 39 -10.20 -1.23 -6.57
C LYS A 39 -8.98 -0.80 -7.37
N THR A 40 -9.17 -0.07 -8.47
CA THR A 40 -8.10 0.43 -9.32
C THR A 40 -7.15 1.35 -8.55
N ARG A 41 -7.69 2.25 -7.71
CA ARG A 41 -6.88 3.14 -6.87
C ARG A 41 -5.98 2.35 -5.92
N TRP A 42 -6.47 1.27 -5.33
CA TRP A 42 -5.67 0.43 -4.42
C TRP A 42 -4.62 -0.38 -5.17
N LEU A 43 -4.94 -0.95 -6.33
CA LEU A 43 -3.95 -1.67 -7.15
C LEU A 43 -2.79 -0.77 -7.59
N ILE A 44 -3.08 0.49 -7.96
CA ILE A 44 -2.05 1.50 -8.26
C ILE A 44 -1.18 1.75 -7.03
N LYS A 45 -1.78 1.94 -5.85
CA LYS A 45 -1.05 2.17 -4.60
C LYS A 45 -0.20 0.97 -4.16
N VAL A 46 -0.64 -0.26 -4.45
CA VAL A 46 0.14 -1.49 -4.27
C VAL A 46 1.37 -1.46 -5.18
N ALA A 47 1.19 -1.23 -6.49
CA ALA A 47 2.29 -1.18 -7.45
C ALA A 47 3.32 -0.08 -7.12
N LEU A 48 2.86 1.10 -6.66
CA LEU A 48 3.74 2.20 -6.24
C LEU A 48 4.53 1.86 -4.97
N SER A 49 3.90 1.25 -3.96
CA SER A 49 4.61 0.81 -2.76
C SER A 49 5.63 -0.30 -3.07
N ALA A 50 5.27 -1.24 -3.96
CA ALA A 50 6.14 -2.32 -4.41
C ALA A 50 7.36 -1.78 -5.15
N SER A 51 7.15 -0.93 -6.17
CA SER A 51 8.23 -0.31 -6.94
C SER A 51 9.13 0.59 -6.09
N SER A 52 8.60 1.24 -5.05
CA SER A 52 9.39 2.06 -4.12
C SER A 52 10.17 1.22 -3.09
N GLY A 53 9.87 -0.06 -2.94
CA GLY A 53 10.45 -0.93 -1.89
C GLY A 53 9.94 -0.62 -0.48
N TYR A 54 8.80 0.06 -0.36
CA TYR A 54 8.23 0.46 0.92
C TYR A 54 7.44 -0.69 1.55
N LYS A 55 8.14 -1.66 2.14
CA LYS A 55 7.55 -2.91 2.66
C LYS A 55 6.34 -2.68 3.57
N PHE A 56 6.41 -1.76 4.53
CA PHE A 56 5.28 -1.48 5.44
C PHE A 56 4.08 -0.84 4.74
N ALA A 57 4.34 0.03 3.74
CA ALA A 57 3.29 0.65 2.95
C ALA A 57 2.66 -0.37 1.99
N LEU A 58 3.46 -1.26 1.39
CA LEU A 58 2.99 -2.34 0.53
C LEU A 58 2.00 -3.22 1.29
N ARG A 59 2.39 -3.72 2.46
CA ARG A 59 1.54 -4.49 3.38
C ARG A 59 0.23 -3.76 3.71
N THR A 60 0.33 -2.50 4.11
CA THR A 60 -0.85 -1.67 4.42
C THR A 60 -1.77 -1.49 3.20
N HIS A 61 -1.21 -1.33 2.00
CA HIS A 61 -1.99 -1.17 0.77
C HIS A 61 -2.59 -2.48 0.29
N VAL A 62 -1.93 -3.63 0.48
CA VAL A 62 -2.50 -4.97 0.25
C VAL A 62 -3.70 -5.21 1.16
N GLU A 63 -3.56 -4.94 2.47
CA GLU A 63 -4.67 -5.05 3.44
C GLU A 63 -5.88 -4.19 3.01
N LYS A 64 -5.64 -2.96 2.55
CA LYS A 64 -6.71 -2.05 2.08
C LYS A 64 -7.29 -2.45 0.72
N ALA A 65 -6.48 -2.94 -0.20
CA ALA A 65 -6.93 -3.48 -1.48
C ALA A 65 -7.90 -4.65 -1.28
N LYS A 66 -7.55 -5.59 -0.38
CA LYS A 66 -8.43 -6.72 -0.02
C LYS A 66 -9.76 -6.24 0.57
N LYS A 67 -9.72 -5.24 1.47
CA LYS A 67 -10.94 -4.63 2.04
C LYS A 67 -11.82 -3.94 1.00
N ALA A 68 -11.22 -3.40 -0.06
CA ALA A 68 -11.94 -2.81 -1.19
C ALA A 68 -12.44 -3.86 -2.23
N GLY A 69 -12.24 -5.15 -1.97
CA GLY A 69 -12.71 -6.23 -2.84
C GLY A 69 -11.74 -6.62 -3.96
N CYS A 70 -10.46 -6.25 -3.87
CA CYS A 70 -9.44 -6.82 -4.73
C CYS A 70 -9.17 -8.28 -4.36
N THR A 71 -9.08 -9.15 -5.36
CA THR A 71 -8.66 -10.54 -5.17
C THR A 71 -7.13 -10.63 -5.02
N MET A 72 -6.62 -11.76 -4.55
CA MET A 72 -5.17 -11.93 -4.43
C MET A 72 -4.51 -11.94 -5.82
N GLU A 73 -5.17 -12.54 -6.80
CA GLU A 73 -4.71 -12.59 -8.19
C GLU A 73 -4.59 -11.19 -8.81
N GLU A 74 -5.52 -10.29 -8.51
CA GLU A 74 -5.45 -8.88 -8.95
C GLU A 74 -4.24 -8.16 -8.32
N ILE A 75 -3.97 -8.42 -7.04
CA ILE A 75 -2.85 -7.83 -6.29
C ILE A 75 -1.51 -8.36 -6.80
N GLU A 76 -1.38 -9.67 -6.96
CA GLU A 76 -0.20 -10.32 -7.55
C GLU A 76 0.07 -9.79 -8.96
N HIS A 77 -0.97 -9.69 -9.78
CA HIS A 77 -0.83 -9.16 -11.13
C HIS A 77 -0.33 -7.70 -11.12
N ALA A 78 -0.84 -6.85 -10.22
CA ALA A 78 -0.35 -5.48 -10.07
C ALA A 78 1.15 -5.42 -9.69
N ILE A 79 1.63 -6.37 -8.88
CA ILE A 79 3.06 -6.49 -8.56
C ILE A 79 3.86 -7.01 -9.77
N LEU A 80 3.38 -8.03 -10.48
CA LEU A 80 4.04 -8.56 -11.70
C LEU A 80 4.23 -7.47 -12.76
N LEU A 81 3.23 -6.60 -12.94
CA LEU A 81 3.26 -5.50 -13.93
C LEU A 81 4.39 -4.49 -13.70
N ILE A 82 5.00 -4.45 -12.51
CA ILE A 82 6.12 -3.53 -12.27
C ILE A 82 7.44 -4.03 -12.86
N ALA A 83 7.58 -5.35 -13.11
CA ALA A 83 8.85 -5.95 -13.53
C ALA A 83 9.45 -5.33 -14.82
N PRO A 84 8.67 -5.05 -15.89
CA PRO A 84 9.21 -4.41 -17.09
C PRO A 84 9.64 -2.96 -16.90
N THR A 85 9.14 -2.28 -15.85
CA THR A 85 9.39 -0.85 -15.62
C THR A 85 10.49 -0.61 -14.61
N VAL A 86 10.52 -1.37 -13.51
CA VAL A 86 11.49 -1.18 -12.40
C VAL A 86 12.42 -2.37 -12.16
N GLY A 87 12.31 -3.40 -13.00
CA GLY A 87 13.18 -4.57 -13.01
C GLY A 87 12.64 -5.77 -12.22
N PHE A 88 12.99 -6.97 -12.72
CA PHE A 88 12.60 -8.25 -12.12
C PHE A 88 12.99 -8.41 -10.64
N PRO A 89 14.20 -8.02 -10.17
CA PRO A 89 14.56 -8.16 -8.76
C PRO A 89 13.65 -7.38 -7.82
N LYS A 90 13.29 -6.15 -8.20
CA LYS A 90 12.42 -5.28 -7.40
C LYS A 90 11.01 -5.86 -7.28
N MET A 91 10.50 -6.43 -8.37
CA MET A 91 9.23 -7.17 -8.37
C MET A 91 9.30 -8.39 -7.45
N MET A 92 10.37 -9.19 -7.55
CA MET A 92 10.53 -10.38 -6.70
C MET A 92 10.63 -10.04 -5.21
N GLU A 93 11.30 -8.95 -4.83
CA GLU A 93 11.31 -8.46 -3.45
C GLU A 93 9.89 -8.13 -2.96
N ALA A 94 9.06 -7.51 -3.80
CA ALA A 94 7.67 -7.23 -3.47
C ALA A 94 6.82 -8.51 -3.35
N MET A 95 7.05 -9.51 -4.21
CA MET A 95 6.41 -10.84 -4.10
C MET A 95 6.78 -11.54 -2.78
N MET A 96 8.04 -11.47 -2.36
CA MET A 96 8.45 -12.01 -1.05
C MET A 96 7.70 -11.32 0.09
N VAL A 97 7.56 -9.99 0.05
CA VAL A 97 6.79 -9.24 1.05
C VAL A 97 5.31 -9.63 1.05
N LEU A 98 4.72 -9.90 -0.11
CA LEU A 98 3.33 -10.34 -0.25
C LEU A 98 3.13 -11.72 0.39
N HIS A 99 3.98 -12.70 0.05
CA HIS A 99 3.86 -14.07 0.55
C HIS A 99 4.21 -14.21 2.04
N GLU A 100 5.12 -13.37 2.56
CA GLU A 100 5.39 -13.29 4.01
C GLU A 100 4.16 -12.88 4.84
N GLU A 101 3.09 -12.34 4.23
CA GLU A 101 1.84 -12.04 4.94
C GLU A 101 0.88 -13.23 5.03
N GLU A 102 1.14 -14.31 4.31
CA GLU A 102 0.33 -15.53 4.35
C GLU A 102 0.81 -16.57 5.37
N THR A 103 2.03 -16.39 5.90
CA THR A 103 2.65 -17.20 6.97
C THR A 103 2.73 -16.47 8.30
#